data_AF-A0AAN8PZ08-F1
#
_entry.id   AF-A0AAN8PZ08-F1
#
_cell.length_a   1.000
_cell.length_b   1.000
_cell.length_c   1.000
_cell.angle_alpha   90.00
_cell.angle_beta   90.00
_cell.angle_gamma   90.00
#
_symmetry.space_group_name_H-M   'P 1'
#
loop_
_entity.id
_entity.type
_entity.pdbx_description
1 polymer ?
#
loop_
_entity_poly.entity_id
_entity_poly.type
_entity_poly.pdbx_seq_one_letter_code
_entity_poly.pdbx_strand_id
1 'polypeptide(L)'
;MVEESVNLGNKPTKTKTARPRPVYLWSVVDVQKWLRRHCSDYCNLYCENFLYHEITGRALIRINENTLLRIGIDNPVHRTEIWREIIKLRLKTDIMEIRDLERQNSTIYFD
;
A
#
# COMPACT_ATOMS: atom_id res chain seq x y z
N MET A 1 -46.84 9.97 35.09
CA MET A 1 -47.42 11.04 34.25
C MET A 1 -46.26 11.88 33.80
N VAL A 2 -46.07 11.98 32.48
CA VAL A 2 -45.11 12.84 31.73
C VAL A 2 -43.61 12.56 32.01
N GLU A 3 -42.70 12.47 31.03
CA GLU A 3 -42.78 12.85 29.63
C GLU A 3 -41.75 12.06 28.81
N GLU A 4 -42.19 11.72 27.60
CA GLU A 4 -41.43 11.19 26.49
C GLU A 4 -40.42 12.27 26.02
N SER A 5 -39.20 11.89 25.65
CA SER A 5 -38.32 12.77 24.89
C SER A 5 -37.65 11.97 23.78
N VAL A 6 -38.28 12.08 22.62
CA VAL A 6 -37.82 11.53 21.34
C VAL A 6 -36.82 12.51 20.71
N ASN A 7 -35.86 11.93 19.99
CA ASN A 7 -35.10 12.49 18.88
C ASN A 7 -33.87 13.36 19.21
N LEU A 8 -32.71 12.93 18.68
CA LEU A 8 -32.00 13.68 17.65
C LEU A 8 -31.04 12.75 16.91
N GLY A 9 -31.26 12.63 15.60
CA GLY A 9 -30.58 11.69 14.73
C GLY A 9 -29.08 11.89 14.62
N ASN A 10 -28.34 10.83 14.91
CA ASN A 10 -26.95 10.69 14.49
C ASN A 10 -26.92 10.39 12.99
N LYS A 11 -26.96 11.46 12.16
CA LYS A 11 -26.53 11.36 10.76
C LYS A 11 -25.07 10.89 10.74
N PRO A 12 -24.71 9.86 9.98
CA PRO A 12 -23.31 9.46 9.84
C PRO A 12 -22.54 10.61 9.20
N THR A 13 -21.59 11.15 9.95
CA THR A 13 -20.60 12.10 9.46
C THR A 13 -19.91 11.47 8.26
N LYS A 14 -20.02 12.10 7.08
CA LYS A 14 -19.31 11.71 5.86
C LYS A 14 -17.84 11.45 6.22
N THR A 15 -17.44 10.17 6.20
CA THR A 15 -16.06 9.76 6.44
C THR A 15 -15.21 10.45 5.39
N LYS A 16 -14.40 11.45 5.81
CA LYS A 16 -13.28 11.94 5.00
C LYS A 16 -12.52 10.69 4.56
N THR A 17 -12.41 10.47 3.25
CA THR A 17 -11.69 9.32 2.72
C THR A 17 -10.27 9.37 3.28
N ALA A 18 -9.95 8.45 4.18
CA ALA A 18 -8.66 8.42 4.85
C ALA A 18 -7.56 8.29 3.78
N ARG A 19 -6.53 9.13 3.88
CA ARG A 19 -5.40 9.10 2.95
C ARG A 19 -4.80 7.68 2.94
N PRO A 20 -4.48 7.11 1.77
CA PRO A 20 -3.80 5.82 1.71
C PRO A 20 -2.50 5.87 2.52
N ARG A 21 -2.27 4.85 3.36
CA ARG A 21 -1.07 4.75 4.18
C ARG A 21 0.17 4.63 3.28
N PRO A 22 1.22 5.45 3.47
CA PRO A 22 2.45 5.37 2.69
C PRO A 22 3.10 3.97 2.72
N VAL A 23 3.70 3.56 1.60
CA VAL A 23 4.26 2.21 1.46
C VAL A 23 5.38 1.95 2.46
N TYR A 24 6.22 2.93 2.79
CA TYR A 24 7.28 2.74 3.78
C TYR A 24 6.77 2.41 5.20
N LEU A 25 5.47 2.60 5.48
CA LEU A 25 4.82 2.21 6.74
C LEU A 25 4.10 0.86 6.65
N TRP A 26 4.08 0.19 5.49
CA TRP A 26 3.38 -1.08 5.33
C TRP A 26 4.04 -2.19 6.14
N SER A 27 3.21 -2.90 6.90
CA SER A 27 3.57 -4.16 7.55
C SER A 27 3.69 -5.29 6.53
N VAL A 28 4.17 -6.46 6.96
CA VAL A 28 4.16 -7.68 6.14
C VAL A 28 2.73 -8.01 5.67
N VAL A 29 1.72 -7.83 6.52
CA VAL A 29 0.31 -8.05 6.18
C VAL A 29 -0.17 -7.11 5.07
N ASP A 30 0.27 -5.86 5.08
CA ASP A 30 -0.07 -4.89 4.04
C ASP A 30 0.59 -5.28 2.70
N VAL A 31 1.84 -5.72 2.72
CA VAL A 31 2.54 -6.26 1.53
C VAL A 31 1.83 -7.50 0.99
N GLN A 32 1.41 -8.41 1.86
CA GLN A 32 0.64 -9.60 1.49
C GLN A 32 -0.69 -9.25 0.80
N LYS A 33 -1.41 -8.23 1.31
CA LYS A 33 -2.63 -7.73 0.65
C LYS A 33 -2.33 -7.10 -0.71
N TRP A 34 -1.24 -6.36 -0.83
CA TRP A 34 -0.82 -5.76 -2.09
C TRP A 34 -0.47 -6.83 -3.12
N LEU A 35 0.32 -7.85 -2.75
CA LEU A 35 0.68 -8.98 -3.61
C LEU A 35 -0.56 -9.72 -4.12
N ARG A 36 -1.51 -10.05 -3.24
CA ARG A 36 -2.79 -10.69 -3.65
C ARG A 36 -3.58 -9.88 -4.66
N ARG A 37 -3.51 -8.55 -4.57
CA ARG A 37 -4.28 -7.65 -5.45
C ARG A 37 -3.58 -7.38 -6.78
N HIS A 38 -2.26 -7.23 -6.78
CA HIS A 38 -1.50 -6.75 -7.93
C HIS A 38 -0.71 -7.85 -8.63
N CYS A 39 -0.37 -8.92 -7.91
CA CYS A 39 0.33 -10.10 -8.42
C CYS A 39 -0.56 -11.34 -8.30
N SER A 40 -1.88 -11.22 -8.56
CA SER A 40 -2.86 -12.30 -8.32
C SER A 40 -2.48 -13.62 -8.97
N ASP A 41 -1.99 -13.56 -10.21
CA ASP A 41 -1.64 -14.72 -11.02
C ASP A 41 -0.44 -15.49 -10.46
N TYR A 42 0.36 -14.83 -9.63
CA TYR A 42 1.59 -15.35 -9.05
C TYR A 42 1.52 -15.52 -7.53
N CYS A 43 0.43 -15.09 -6.88
CA CYS A 43 0.35 -15.10 -5.43
C CYS A 43 0.32 -16.52 -4.86
N ASN A 44 -0.39 -17.45 -5.51
CA ASN A 44 -0.41 -18.85 -5.08
C ASN A 44 0.98 -19.51 -5.09
N LEU A 45 1.93 -18.96 -5.85
CA LEU A 45 3.29 -19.48 -5.95
C LEU A 45 4.26 -18.78 -5.00
N TYR A 46 4.13 -17.46 -4.84
CA TYR A 46 5.20 -16.66 -4.22
C TYR A 46 4.77 -15.84 -3.00
N CYS A 47 3.47 -15.74 -2.67
CA CYS A 47 3.07 -14.97 -1.48
C CYS A 47 3.71 -15.53 -0.19
N GLU A 48 3.85 -16.85 -0.07
CA GLU A 48 4.55 -17.48 1.04
C GLU A 48 6.04 -17.14 1.08
N ASN A 49 6.72 -17.01 -0.07
CA ASN A 49 8.12 -16.56 -0.10
C ASN A 49 8.27 -15.16 0.50
N PHE A 50 7.40 -14.21 0.12
CA PHE A 50 7.42 -12.86 0.71
C PHE A 50 7.07 -12.86 2.20
N LEU A 51 6.20 -13.77 2.65
CA LEU A 51 5.83 -13.92 4.05
C LEU A 51 7.00 -14.49 4.88
N TYR A 52 7.62 -15.57 4.40
CA TYR A 52 8.74 -16.24 5.02
C TYR A 52 9.95 -15.31 5.21
N HIS A 53 10.22 -14.45 4.22
CA HIS A 53 11.28 -13.44 4.30
C HIS A 53 10.85 -12.15 5.01
N GLU A 54 9.65 -12.11 5.60
CA GLU A 54 9.10 -10.98 6.35
C GLU A 54 9.19 -9.64 5.61
N ILE A 55 8.87 -9.65 4.31
CA ILE A 55 9.03 -8.47 3.47
C ILE A 55 8.03 -7.37 3.90
N THR A 56 8.56 -6.33 4.53
CA THR A 56 7.83 -5.10 4.87
C THR A 56 7.80 -4.12 3.70
N GLY A 57 6.99 -3.06 3.80
CA GLY A 57 6.95 -2.02 2.77
C GLY A 57 8.29 -1.31 2.54
N ARG A 58 9.08 -1.09 3.59
CA ARG A 58 10.45 -0.55 3.48
C ARG A 58 11.37 -1.46 2.68
N ALA A 59 11.24 -2.78 2.85
CA ALA A 59 12.01 -3.75 2.07
C ALA A 59 11.51 -3.83 0.62
N LEU A 60 10.20 -3.81 0.41
CA LEU A 60 9.56 -3.90 -0.91
C LEU A 60 10.01 -2.77 -1.87
N ILE A 61 10.05 -1.53 -1.38
CA ILE A 61 10.49 -0.37 -2.17
C ILE A 61 12.01 -0.37 -2.44
N ARG A 62 12.78 -1.25 -1.80
CA ARG A 62 14.24 -1.41 -1.99
C ARG A 62 14.64 -2.69 -2.73
N ILE A 63 13.71 -3.64 -2.89
CA ILE A 63 13.95 -4.90 -3.61
C ILE A 63 14.44 -4.63 -5.04
N ASN A 64 15.22 -5.54 -5.59
CA ASN A 64 15.59 -5.57 -7.00
C ASN A 64 15.39 -6.99 -7.54
N GLU A 65 15.56 -7.19 -8.84
CA GLU A 65 15.41 -8.51 -9.45
C GLU A 65 16.32 -9.58 -8.80
N ASN A 66 17.55 -9.23 -8.46
CA ASN A 66 18.47 -10.15 -7.75
C ASN A 66 17.95 -10.56 -6.37
N THR A 67 17.20 -9.68 -5.70
CA THR A 67 16.58 -10.02 -4.42
C THR A 67 15.37 -10.91 -4.62
N LEU A 68 14.57 -10.68 -5.67
CA LEU A 68 13.46 -11.59 -6.05
C LEU A 68 13.98 -13.00 -6.36
N LEU A 69 15.11 -13.11 -7.06
CA LEU A 69 15.78 -14.39 -7.28
C LEU A 69 16.17 -15.06 -5.96
N ARG A 70 16.86 -14.33 -5.07
CA ARG A 70 17.33 -14.86 -3.77
C ARG A 70 16.20 -15.30 -2.82
N ILE A 71 15.00 -14.75 -2.95
CA ILE A 71 13.83 -15.17 -2.16
C ILE A 71 13.05 -16.32 -2.81
N GLY A 72 13.57 -16.91 -3.89
CA GLY A 72 13.01 -18.13 -4.51
C GLY A 72 12.09 -17.90 -5.71
N ILE A 73 12.18 -16.75 -6.39
CA ILE A 73 11.45 -16.49 -7.64
C ILE A 73 12.39 -16.79 -8.83
N ASP A 74 12.65 -18.08 -9.06
CA ASP A 74 13.64 -18.55 -10.03
C ASP A 74 13.17 -18.38 -11.48
N ASN A 75 11.88 -18.56 -11.74
CA ASN A 75 11.31 -18.39 -13.08
C ASN A 75 11.48 -16.93 -13.55
N PRO A 76 12.24 -16.68 -14.63
CA PRO A 76 12.55 -15.32 -15.07
C PRO A 76 11.31 -14.54 -15.51
N VAL A 77 10.34 -15.19 -16.15
CA VAL A 77 9.10 -14.54 -16.60
C VAL A 77 8.29 -14.07 -15.38
N HIS A 78 8.11 -14.95 -14.40
CA HIS A 78 7.37 -14.60 -13.18
C HIS A 78 8.07 -13.47 -12.40
N ARG A 79 9.40 -13.54 -12.32
CA ARG A 79 10.22 -12.51 -11.67
C ARG A 79 10.08 -11.16 -12.35
N THR A 80 10.13 -11.12 -13.69
CA THR A 80 9.94 -9.88 -14.45
C THR A 80 8.55 -9.28 -14.25
N GLU A 81 7.49 -10.10 -14.22
CA GLU A 81 6.13 -9.60 -14.00
C GLU A 81 5.93 -9.05 -12.58
N ILE A 82 6.41 -9.77 -11.55
CA ILE A 82 6.37 -9.28 -10.17
C ILE A 82 7.20 -7.99 -10.03
N TRP A 83 8.37 -7.93 -10.68
CA TRP A 83 9.21 -6.75 -10.68
C TRP A 83 8.51 -5.54 -11.31
N ARG A 84 7.78 -5.75 -12.41
CA ARG A 84 6.97 -4.72 -13.06
C ARG A 84 5.91 -4.14 -12.11
N GLU A 85 5.22 -4.98 -11.34
CA GLU A 85 4.26 -4.50 -10.32
C GLU A 85 4.95 -3.66 -9.23
N ILE A 86 6.14 -4.06 -8.78
CA ILE A 86 6.93 -3.31 -7.79
C ILE A 86 7.34 -1.94 -8.32
N ILE A 87 7.77 -1.84 -9.59
CA ILE A 87 8.09 -0.55 -10.23
C ILE A 87 6.84 0.34 -10.29
N LYS A 88 5.69 -0.20 -10.70
CA LYS A 88 4.43 0.56 -10.71
C LYS A 88 4.05 1.10 -9.33
N LEU A 89 4.24 0.30 -8.28
CA LEU A 89 4.00 0.74 -6.90
C LEU A 89 4.92 1.92 -6.50
N ARG A 90 6.20 1.87 -6.87
CA ARG A 90 7.17 2.94 -6.59
C ARG A 90 6.79 4.23 -7.30
N LEU A 91 6.55 4.17 -8.61
CA LEU A 91 6.11 5.33 -9.39
C LEU A 91 4.85 5.97 -8.79
N LYS A 92 3.87 5.15 -8.38
CA LYS A 92 2.67 5.65 -7.72
C LYS A 92 2.99 6.32 -6.38
N THR A 93 3.92 5.77 -5.60
CA THR A 93 4.35 6.33 -4.31
C THR A 93 5.03 7.68 -4.52
N ASP A 94 5.97 7.75 -5.46
CA ASP A 94 6.72 8.98 -5.77
C ASP A 94 5.77 10.10 -6.26
N ILE A 95 4.83 9.77 -7.15
CA ILE A 95 3.81 10.73 -7.63
C ILE A 95 2.95 11.24 -6.46
N MET A 96 2.57 10.36 -5.54
CA MET A 96 1.77 10.76 -4.37
C MET A 96 2.59 11.64 -3.41
N GLU A 97 3.87 11.34 -3.23
CA GLU A 97 4.78 12.12 -2.40
C GLU A 97 5.01 13.52 -2.97
N ILE A 98 5.27 13.64 -4.27
CA ILE A 98 5.39 14.94 -4.97
C ILE A 98 4.12 15.79 -4.76
N ARG A 99 2.93 15.21 -4.98
CA ARG A 99 1.66 15.92 -4.78
C ARG A 99 1.43 16.34 -3.33
N ASP A 100 1.92 15.56 -2.38
CA ASP A 100 1.81 15.89 -0.97
C ASP A 100 2.76 17.04 -0.58
N LEU A 101 3.98 17.06 -1.13
CA LEU A 101 4.93 18.17 -0.97
C LEU A 101 4.39 19.48 -1.59
N GLU A 102 3.80 19.42 -2.78
CA GLU A 102 3.18 20.59 -3.44
C GLU A 102 2.05 21.20 -2.58
N ARG A 103 1.22 20.36 -1.95
CA ARG A 103 0.14 20.81 -1.06
C ARG A 103 0.66 21.43 0.23
N GLN A 104 1.69 20.83 0.83
CA GLN A 104 2.32 21.36 2.04
C GLN A 104 2.92 22.74 1.78
N ASN A 105 3.66 22.90 0.68
CA ASN A 105 4.20 24.19 0.26
C ASN A 105 3.08 25.20 0.04
N SER A 106 1.98 24.81 -0.62
CA SER A 106 0.84 25.70 -0.84
C SER A 106 0.21 26.20 0.46
N THR A 107 0.22 25.41 1.54
CA THR A 107 -0.33 25.84 2.84
C THR A 107 0.58 26.87 3.52
N ILE A 108 1.90 26.76 3.33
CA ILE A 108 2.90 27.65 3.94
C ILE A 108 2.85 29.07 3.35
N TYR A 109 2.38 29.25 2.11
CA TYR A 109 2.29 30.58 1.46
C TYR A 109 1.00 31.35 1.78
N PHE A 110 0.06 30.79 2.55
CA PHE A 110 -1.20 31.44 2.91
C PHE A 110 -1.36 31.70 4.42
N ASP A 111 -0.33 31.42 5.22
CA ASP A 111 -0.17 31.88 6.61
C ASP A 111 0.92 32.97 6.68
#